data_AF-A0A952RP23-F1
#
_entry.id   AF-A0A952RP23-F1
#
_cell.length_a   1.000
_cell.length_b   1.000
_cell.length_c   1.000
_cell.angle_alpha   90.00
_cell.angle_beta   90.00
_cell.angle_gamma   90.00
#
_symmetry.space_group_name_H-M   'P 1'
#
loop_
_entity.id
_entity.type
_entity.pdbx_description
1 polymer ?
#
loop_
_entity_poly.entity_id
_entity_poly.type
_entity_poly.pdbx_seq_one_letter_code
_entity_poly.pdbx_strand_id
1 'polypeptide(L)'
;MLAALREDVWDTRRRMVDDLRLELEQDARAAEDPREVRVVETHLSWVLLGRDAYKIKKPVTLPFVDFASFEARERACHNEVRVNRRLAPRTYHGVIPVRRRRDGRFTLAAGGGPVVEWAVRMKRLDEATRADVLLQDGRLEGPTVDALARMIARFHAGSPTGPRIVRCGEAGFVERHVEENFVALRETASALLAPEGLAEVEAWQLAFVRKSSGVFTERMKAGAIRDGHGDLRLEHVFVRGGDFDVIDAIEFDDRYRWGDVSADVAFLAMDLARLGRVDLAERFVATYAEEAGDYDLYRVLDFYESYRACVRAKIHAAAATSAELTDPVREAAAAEARRCLVLAQAAHRRTALDPVVVVVAGGIASGKTTLAARLAEHLSAPVVEADRTRKQMLGIAATEHATAGAWQGAYDPSFSVKVYAEMNRRAQAVLGSGRPVILDGSFRTAEARALARELAIAHGVPFRLVECRVPADVARARVAARDAATSTSDATPDIVDAFAAAFEPIRELSPGEHIVVDTSGSLDAPLARVLGEIEAWPRGLVA
;
A
#
# COMPACT_ATOMS: atom_id res chain seq x y z
N MET A 1 -13.81 45.38 12.57
CA MET A 1 -12.45 45.67 12.06
C MET A 1 -11.72 44.39 11.61
N LEU A 2 -11.55 43.37 12.46
CA LEU A 2 -10.92 42.08 12.06
C LEU A 2 -11.70 41.28 11.00
N ALA A 3 -13.05 41.32 11.03
CA ALA A 3 -13.88 40.68 10.01
C ALA A 3 -13.73 41.36 8.62
N ALA A 4 -13.82 42.69 8.57
CA ALA A 4 -13.63 43.46 7.34
C ALA A 4 -12.20 43.33 6.76
N LEU A 5 -11.17 43.24 7.61
CA LEU A 5 -9.80 42.96 7.19
C LEU A 5 -9.63 41.52 6.66
N ARG A 6 -10.35 40.53 7.22
CA ARG A 6 -10.38 39.16 6.70
C ARG A 6 -11.09 39.07 5.36
N GLU A 7 -12.19 39.80 5.18
CA GLU A 7 -12.96 39.88 3.94
C GLU A 7 -12.12 40.50 2.82
N ASP A 8 -11.42 41.61 3.09
CA ASP A 8 -10.54 42.28 2.13
C ASP A 8 -9.32 41.42 1.71
N VAL A 9 -8.75 40.65 2.64
CA VAL A 9 -7.66 39.69 2.34
C VAL A 9 -8.16 38.54 1.46
N TRP A 10 -9.36 38.03 1.74
CA TRP A 10 -9.96 36.95 0.97
C TRP A 10 -10.33 37.39 -0.44
N ASP A 11 -10.95 38.55 -0.59
CA ASP A 11 -11.30 39.14 -1.89
C ASP A 11 -10.05 39.49 -2.71
N THR A 12 -9.00 40.00 -2.08
CA THR A 12 -7.71 40.23 -2.74
C THR A 12 -7.09 38.93 -3.25
N ARG A 13 -7.25 37.82 -2.52
CA ARG A 13 -6.72 36.52 -2.95
C ARG A 13 -7.57 35.84 -4.01
N ARG A 14 -8.89 35.95 -3.96
CA ARG A 14 -9.74 35.50 -5.08
C ARG A 14 -9.38 36.25 -6.36
N ARG A 15 -9.23 37.58 -6.29
CA ARG A 15 -8.74 38.39 -7.41
C ARG A 15 -7.38 37.92 -7.93
N MET A 16 -6.45 37.56 -7.03
CA MET A 16 -5.17 36.97 -7.41
C MET A 16 -5.37 35.66 -8.18
N VAL A 17 -6.18 34.72 -7.68
CA VAL A 17 -6.43 33.46 -8.37
C VAL A 17 -7.08 33.69 -9.74
N ASP A 18 -8.01 34.64 -9.85
CA ASP A 18 -8.66 35.01 -11.11
C ASP A 18 -7.69 35.61 -12.13
N ASP A 19 -6.84 36.55 -11.70
CA ASP A 19 -5.79 37.14 -12.55
C ASP A 19 -4.83 36.06 -13.07
N LEU A 20 -4.41 35.14 -12.19
CA LEU A 20 -3.53 34.03 -12.58
C LEU A 20 -4.23 33.04 -13.51
N ARG A 21 -5.52 32.75 -13.31
CA ARG A 21 -6.30 31.92 -14.23
C ARG A 21 -6.34 32.55 -15.63
N LEU A 22 -6.60 33.86 -15.71
CA LEU A 22 -6.62 34.59 -16.98
C LEU A 22 -5.25 34.61 -17.66
N GLU A 23 -4.16 34.76 -16.90
CA GLU A 23 -2.78 34.63 -17.41
C GLU A 23 -2.55 33.24 -18.02
N LEU A 24 -2.93 32.17 -17.31
CA LEU A 24 -2.77 30.80 -17.79
C LEU A 24 -3.64 30.50 -19.03
N GLU A 25 -4.81 31.11 -19.15
CA GLU A 25 -5.66 31.00 -20.35
C GLU A 25 -5.02 31.67 -21.57
N GLN A 26 -4.37 32.82 -21.37
CA GLN A 26 -3.62 33.50 -22.42
C GLN A 26 -2.42 32.66 -22.85
N ASP A 27 -1.68 32.11 -21.89
CA ASP A 27 -0.53 31.23 -22.16
C ASP A 27 -0.94 29.93 -22.87
N ALA A 28 -2.07 29.34 -22.50
CA ALA A 28 -2.62 28.15 -23.17
C ALA A 28 -3.02 28.46 -24.61
N ARG A 29 -3.70 29.58 -24.87
CA ARG A 29 -4.06 30.04 -26.22
C ARG A 29 -2.83 30.32 -27.09
N ALA A 30 -1.83 31.01 -26.53
CA ALA A 30 -0.59 31.33 -27.25
C ALA A 30 0.23 30.09 -27.61
N ALA A 31 0.11 29.01 -26.82
CA ALA A 31 0.80 27.75 -27.04
C ALA A 31 -0.04 26.71 -27.81
N GLU A 32 -1.24 27.07 -28.27
CA GLU A 32 -2.21 26.17 -28.91
C GLU A 32 -2.48 24.91 -28.07
N ASP A 33 -2.48 25.04 -26.73
CA ASP A 33 -2.79 23.92 -25.83
C ASP A 33 -4.30 23.70 -25.77
N PRO A 34 -4.82 22.53 -26.17
CA PRO A 34 -6.26 22.27 -26.21
C PRO A 34 -6.87 22.05 -24.82
N ARG A 35 -6.04 21.92 -23.77
CA ARG A 35 -6.52 21.62 -22.42
C ARG A 35 -7.11 22.87 -21.77
N GLU A 36 -8.33 22.74 -21.29
CA GLU A 36 -9.02 23.80 -20.55
C GLU A 36 -8.24 24.17 -19.27
N VAL A 37 -8.18 25.48 -18.99
CA VAL A 37 -7.65 26.00 -17.73
C VAL A 37 -8.73 25.90 -16.66
N ARG A 38 -8.41 25.24 -15.55
CA ARG A 38 -9.36 25.03 -14.44
C ARG A 38 -8.77 25.48 -13.11
N VAL A 39 -9.63 25.90 -12.18
CA VAL A 39 -9.27 26.14 -10.79
C VAL A 39 -9.96 25.10 -9.94
N VAL A 40 -9.17 24.29 -9.23
CA VAL A 40 -9.67 23.33 -8.24
C VAL A 40 -9.43 23.89 -6.86
N GLU A 41 -10.48 23.97 -6.06
CA GLU A 41 -10.41 24.49 -4.70
C GLU A 41 -10.45 23.35 -3.69
N THR A 42 -9.46 23.33 -2.80
CA THR A 42 -9.39 22.38 -1.67
C THR A 42 -9.52 23.14 -0.35
N HIS A 43 -9.60 22.44 0.79
CA HIS A 43 -9.63 23.08 2.11
C HIS A 43 -8.40 23.95 2.39
N LEU A 44 -7.22 23.61 1.83
CA LEU A 44 -5.95 24.25 2.14
C LEU A 44 -5.36 25.06 0.99
N SER A 45 -5.85 24.89 -0.24
CA SER A 45 -5.17 25.42 -1.43
C SER A 45 -6.11 25.65 -2.60
N TRP A 46 -5.73 26.57 -3.48
CA TRP A 46 -6.22 26.65 -4.86
C TRP A 46 -5.21 25.99 -5.78
N VAL A 47 -5.67 25.16 -6.70
CA VAL A 47 -4.85 24.50 -7.73
C VAL A 47 -5.29 25.00 -9.09
N LEU A 48 -4.43 25.78 -9.75
CA LEU A 48 -4.66 26.24 -11.11
C LEU A 48 -4.07 25.24 -12.10
N LEU A 49 -4.91 24.62 -12.91
CA LEU A 49 -4.55 23.61 -13.90
C LEU A 49 -4.49 24.27 -15.28
N GLY A 50 -3.31 24.70 -15.72
CA GLY A 50 -3.04 25.24 -17.05
C GLY A 50 -2.25 24.25 -17.92
N ARG A 51 -1.20 24.72 -18.61
CA ARG A 51 -0.22 23.83 -19.26
C ARG A 51 0.57 23.03 -18.21
N ASP A 52 0.98 23.74 -17.17
CA ASP A 52 1.48 23.26 -15.87
C ASP A 52 0.38 23.44 -14.80
N ALA A 53 0.58 22.85 -13.62
CA ALA A 53 -0.28 23.04 -12.46
C ALA A 53 0.41 23.93 -11.40
N TYR A 54 -0.35 24.80 -10.75
CA TYR A 54 0.15 25.71 -9.71
C TYR A 54 -0.72 25.60 -8.46
N LYS A 55 -0.13 25.21 -7.33
CA LYS A 55 -0.83 25.10 -6.05
C LYS A 55 -0.45 26.25 -5.14
N ILE A 56 -1.44 27.03 -4.72
CA ILE A 56 -1.31 28.20 -3.86
C ILE A 56 -2.01 27.93 -2.54
N LYS A 57 -1.32 28.12 -1.42
CA LYS A 57 -1.88 27.90 -0.08
C LYS A 57 -2.89 28.98 0.30
N LYS A 58 -4.00 28.57 0.91
CA LYS A 58 -5.01 29.47 1.48
C LYS A 58 -4.54 30.01 2.84
N PRO A 59 -4.90 31.25 3.21
CA PRO A 59 -4.55 31.86 4.49
C PRO A 59 -5.47 31.36 5.62
N VAL A 60 -5.48 30.05 5.87
CA VAL A 60 -6.38 29.40 6.84
C VAL A 60 -5.62 28.95 8.08
N THR A 61 -6.31 28.95 9.21
CA THR A 61 -5.85 28.32 10.45
C THR A 61 -6.90 27.28 10.84
N LEU A 62 -6.50 26.01 10.86
CA LEU A 62 -7.30 24.86 11.25
C LEU A 62 -6.59 24.15 12.43
N PRO A 63 -7.25 23.25 13.17
CA PRO A 63 -6.65 22.58 14.33
C PRO A 63 -5.31 21.86 14.05
N PHE A 64 -5.06 21.48 12.81
CA PHE A 64 -3.87 20.73 12.38
C PHE A 64 -2.94 21.53 11.45
N VAL A 65 -3.26 22.78 11.08
CA VAL A 65 -2.43 23.57 10.17
C VAL A 65 -2.64 25.07 10.35
N ASP A 66 -1.53 25.83 10.38
CA ASP A 66 -1.56 27.29 10.39
C ASP A 66 -0.83 27.87 9.18
N PHE A 67 -1.61 28.39 8.23
CA PHE A 67 -1.16 29.07 7.02
C PHE A 67 -1.52 30.56 7.02
N ALA A 68 -1.77 31.16 8.19
CA ALA A 68 -2.16 32.57 8.28
C ALA A 68 -1.10 33.54 7.74
N SER A 69 0.19 33.32 8.06
CA SER A 69 1.28 34.21 7.65
C SER A 69 1.82 33.91 6.25
N PHE A 70 2.43 34.92 5.61
CA PHE A 70 3.11 34.79 4.33
C PHE A 70 4.27 33.79 4.41
N GLU A 71 5.08 33.88 5.46
CA GLU A 71 6.23 33.00 5.70
C GLU A 71 5.78 31.57 5.99
N ALA A 72 4.62 31.38 6.63
CA ALA A 72 4.05 30.05 6.85
C ALA A 72 3.70 29.36 5.53
N ARG A 73 3.09 30.09 4.58
CA ARG A 73 2.75 29.56 3.25
C ARG A 73 3.96 29.34 2.37
N GLU A 74 4.98 30.20 2.46
CA GLU A 74 6.28 29.98 1.82
C GLU A 74 6.91 28.66 2.29
N ARG A 75 7.04 28.49 3.61
CA ARG A 75 7.58 27.24 4.20
C ARG A 75 6.75 26.02 3.80
N ALA A 76 5.42 26.15 3.77
CA ALA A 76 4.54 25.07 3.34
C ALA A 76 4.78 24.67 1.87
N CYS A 77 4.94 25.64 0.96
CA CYS A 77 5.28 25.36 -0.44
C CYS A 77 6.62 24.61 -0.56
N HIS A 78 7.65 25.04 0.17
CA HIS A 78 8.96 24.38 0.17
C HIS A 78 8.89 22.96 0.76
N ASN A 79 8.14 22.78 1.85
CA ASN A 79 7.89 21.47 2.43
C ASN A 79 7.15 20.55 1.47
N GLU A 80 6.11 21.04 0.79
CA GLU A 80 5.37 20.24 -0.19
C GLU A 80 6.29 19.69 -1.29
N VAL A 81 7.12 20.55 -1.87
CA VAL A 81 8.09 20.15 -2.90
C VAL A 81 9.09 19.15 -2.34
N ARG A 82 9.64 19.39 -1.14
CA ARG A 82 10.61 18.49 -0.50
C ARG A 82 10.01 17.10 -0.26
N VAL A 83 8.79 17.04 0.25
CA VAL A 83 8.13 15.80 0.67
C VAL A 83 7.67 15.00 -0.53
N ASN A 84 7.04 15.65 -1.51
CA ASN A 84 6.42 14.96 -2.64
C ASN A 84 7.40 14.59 -3.76
N ARG A 85 8.55 15.27 -3.88
CA ARG A 85 9.61 14.85 -4.82
C ARG A 85 10.15 13.45 -4.56
N ARG A 86 9.94 12.88 -3.36
CA ARG A 86 10.38 11.51 -3.04
C ARG A 86 9.62 10.45 -3.85
N LEU A 87 8.38 10.73 -4.22
CA LEU A 87 7.49 9.82 -4.94
C LEU A 87 7.01 10.37 -6.31
N ALA A 88 7.20 11.66 -6.56
CA ALA A 88 6.86 12.31 -7.82
C ALA A 88 7.92 13.36 -8.24
N PRO A 89 9.21 12.99 -8.37
CA PRO A 89 10.29 13.93 -8.66
C PRO A 89 10.13 14.67 -9.99
N ARG A 90 9.43 14.06 -10.96
CA ARG A 90 9.16 14.62 -12.29
C ARG A 90 7.96 15.56 -12.30
N THR A 91 7.10 15.45 -11.29
CA THR A 91 5.89 16.26 -11.16
C THR A 91 6.19 17.57 -10.45
N TYR A 92 6.97 17.56 -9.36
CA TYR A 92 7.21 18.77 -8.56
C TYR A 92 8.43 19.58 -9.04
N HIS A 93 8.20 20.65 -9.80
CA HIS A 93 9.25 21.47 -10.41
C HIS A 93 9.90 22.47 -9.46
N GLY A 94 9.18 22.93 -8.43
CA GLY A 94 9.74 23.81 -7.41
C GLY A 94 8.73 24.82 -6.87
N VAL A 95 9.23 25.82 -6.15
CA VAL A 95 8.44 26.93 -5.63
C VAL A 95 8.73 28.16 -6.48
N ILE A 96 7.69 28.89 -6.88
CA ILE A 96 7.78 30.12 -7.67
C ILE A 96 7.04 31.28 -6.99
N PRO A 97 7.52 32.52 -7.16
CA PRO A 97 6.85 33.68 -6.58
C PRO A 97 5.62 34.07 -7.40
N VAL A 98 4.55 34.45 -6.71
CA VAL A 98 3.45 35.24 -7.25
C VAL A 98 3.75 36.71 -6.99
N ARG A 99 3.72 37.53 -8.04
CA ARG A 99 4.10 38.96 -7.97
C ARG A 99 2.91 39.86 -8.25
N ARG A 100 2.92 41.06 -7.66
CA ARG A 100 1.98 42.13 -8.00
C ARG A 100 2.62 43.11 -8.98
N ARG A 101 2.06 43.22 -10.17
CA ARG A 101 2.50 44.13 -11.24
C ARG A 101 2.16 45.58 -10.90
N ARG A 102 2.75 46.52 -11.65
CA ARG A 102 2.49 47.97 -11.48
C ARG A 102 1.04 48.36 -11.77
N ASP A 103 0.36 47.62 -12.65
CA ASP A 103 -1.07 47.82 -12.97
C ASP A 103 -2.01 47.18 -11.93
N GLY A 104 -1.45 46.64 -10.83
CA GLY A 104 -2.20 46.05 -9.73
C GLY A 104 -2.54 44.57 -9.90
N ARG A 105 -2.39 44.00 -11.10
CA ARG A 105 -2.66 42.58 -11.40
C ARG A 105 -1.60 41.64 -10.84
N PHE A 106 -1.99 40.39 -10.61
CA PHE A 106 -1.09 39.34 -10.15
C PHE A 106 -0.50 38.53 -11.31
N THR A 107 0.72 38.02 -11.16
CA THR A 107 1.41 37.26 -12.22
C THR A 107 2.38 36.20 -11.69
N LEU A 108 2.57 35.13 -12.47
CA LEU A 108 3.61 34.11 -12.26
C LEU A 108 4.88 34.41 -13.08
N ALA A 109 4.83 35.38 -13.99
CA ALA A 109 5.94 35.76 -14.84
C ALA A 109 7.14 36.33 -14.06
N ALA A 110 8.33 36.11 -14.60
CA ALA A 110 9.56 36.64 -14.02
C ALA A 110 9.67 38.17 -14.24
N GLY A 111 10.07 38.89 -13.19
CA GLY A 111 10.39 40.32 -13.22
C GLY A 111 9.27 41.25 -12.74
N GLY A 112 9.66 42.41 -12.18
CA GLY A 112 8.77 43.53 -11.81
C GLY A 112 7.83 43.28 -10.62
N GLY A 113 7.89 44.16 -9.62
CA GLY A 113 6.92 44.19 -8.51
C GLY A 113 7.24 43.26 -7.32
N PRO A 114 6.63 43.54 -6.15
CA PRO A 114 6.86 42.77 -4.93
C PRO A 114 6.28 41.36 -5.04
N VAL A 115 6.96 40.40 -4.38
CA VAL A 115 6.39 39.07 -4.13
C VAL A 115 5.27 39.23 -3.10
N VAL A 116 4.12 38.64 -3.38
CA VAL A 116 2.91 38.76 -2.55
C VAL A 116 2.36 37.40 -2.13
N GLU A 117 2.74 36.33 -2.83
CA GLU A 117 2.44 34.96 -2.46
C GLU A 117 3.46 33.99 -3.09
N TRP A 118 3.43 32.73 -2.70
CA TRP A 118 4.19 31.63 -3.30
C TRP A 118 3.28 30.55 -3.88
N ALA A 119 3.73 29.93 -4.96
CA ALA A 119 3.05 28.80 -5.59
C ALA A 119 4.01 27.61 -5.76
N VAL A 120 3.50 26.41 -5.54
CA VAL A 120 4.18 25.18 -5.95
C VAL A 120 3.90 24.98 -7.45
N ARG A 121 4.94 24.98 -8.28
CA ARG A 121 4.85 24.67 -9.70
C ARG A 121 5.02 23.18 -9.92
N MET A 122 4.07 22.59 -10.62
CA MET A 122 3.99 21.15 -10.89
C MET A 122 3.72 20.91 -12.37
N LYS A 123 4.12 19.75 -12.88
CA LYS A 123 3.59 19.24 -14.15
C LYS A 123 2.11 18.95 -13.97
N ARG A 124 1.27 19.39 -14.91
CA ARG A 124 -0.14 18.96 -14.96
C ARG A 124 -0.19 17.48 -15.33
N LEU A 125 -0.68 16.65 -14.41
CA LEU A 125 -0.90 15.23 -14.64
C LEU A 125 -2.22 14.99 -15.37
N ASP A 126 -2.29 13.89 -16.12
CA ASP A 126 -3.49 13.50 -16.86
C ASP A 126 -4.44 12.74 -15.94
N GLU A 127 -5.66 13.26 -15.76
CA GLU A 127 -6.68 12.64 -14.90
C GLU A 127 -7.06 11.24 -15.41
N ALA A 128 -6.97 10.99 -16.72
CA ALA A 128 -7.24 9.68 -17.31
C ALA A 128 -6.24 8.59 -16.90
N THR A 129 -5.10 8.96 -16.29
CA THR A 129 -4.11 8.01 -15.78
C THR A 129 -4.13 7.88 -14.25
N ARG A 130 -5.06 8.54 -13.56
CA ARG A 130 -5.21 8.45 -12.10
C ARG A 130 -5.76 7.06 -11.72
N ALA A 131 -5.22 6.44 -10.68
CA ALA A 131 -5.46 5.02 -10.41
C ALA A 131 -6.92 4.72 -10.06
N ASP A 132 -7.63 5.62 -9.39
CA ASP A 132 -9.07 5.51 -9.11
C ASP A 132 -9.91 5.58 -10.40
N VAL A 133 -9.53 6.44 -11.34
CA VAL A 133 -10.19 6.54 -12.67
C VAL A 133 -9.93 5.27 -13.48
N LEU A 134 -8.68 4.81 -13.53
CA LEU A 134 -8.34 3.54 -14.19
C LEU A 134 -9.07 2.36 -13.55
N LEU A 135 -9.29 2.36 -12.24
CA LEU A 135 -10.05 1.32 -11.55
C LEU A 135 -11.53 1.34 -11.97
N GLN A 136 -12.15 2.52 -12.00
CA GLN A 136 -13.53 2.71 -12.43
C GLN A 136 -13.75 2.27 -13.89
N ASP A 137 -12.77 2.52 -14.75
CA ASP A 137 -12.78 2.10 -16.15
C ASP A 137 -12.43 0.61 -16.36
N GLY A 138 -12.13 -0.14 -15.29
CA GLY A 138 -11.71 -1.54 -15.39
C GLY A 138 -10.30 -1.76 -15.97
N ARG A 139 -9.48 -0.71 -16.00
CA ARG A 139 -8.12 -0.67 -16.59
C ARG A 139 -7.00 -0.76 -15.57
N LEU A 140 -7.29 -0.68 -14.26
CA LEU A 140 -6.31 -0.96 -13.21
C LEU A 140 -6.22 -2.48 -12.98
N GLU A 141 -5.22 -3.10 -13.61
CA GLU A 141 -4.99 -4.55 -13.58
C GLU A 141 -3.97 -4.98 -12.52
N GLY A 142 -4.00 -6.26 -12.17
CA GLY A 142 -3.11 -6.88 -11.18
C GLY A 142 -1.61 -6.56 -11.37
N PRO A 143 -1.03 -6.70 -12.57
CA PRO A 143 0.38 -6.38 -12.79
C PRO A 143 0.76 -4.92 -12.46
N THR A 144 -0.16 -3.98 -12.70
CA THR A 144 0.03 -2.56 -12.33
C THR A 144 0.02 -2.38 -10.82
N VAL A 145 -0.90 -3.07 -10.12
CA VAL A 145 -0.95 -3.07 -8.66
C VAL A 145 0.31 -3.68 -8.05
N ASP A 146 0.83 -4.76 -8.63
CA ASP A 146 2.08 -5.39 -8.19
C ASP A 146 3.26 -4.43 -8.36
N ALA A 147 3.31 -3.70 -9.47
CA ALA A 147 4.37 -2.71 -9.72
C ALA A 147 4.29 -1.54 -8.74
N LEU A 148 3.08 -1.09 -8.39
CA LEU A 148 2.85 -0.07 -7.38
C LEU A 148 3.31 -0.56 -6.00
N ALA A 149 2.93 -1.77 -5.59
CA ALA A 149 3.36 -2.38 -4.32
C ALA A 149 4.88 -2.42 -4.20
N ARG A 150 5.58 -2.87 -5.26
CA ARG A 150 7.04 -2.90 -5.31
C ARG A 150 7.67 -1.50 -5.26
N MET A 151 7.06 -0.51 -5.90
CA MET A 151 7.53 0.87 -5.82
C MET A 151 7.40 1.41 -4.39
N ILE A 152 6.26 1.21 -3.74
CA ILE A 152 6.01 1.65 -2.36
C ILE A 152 6.92 0.94 -1.36
N ALA A 153 7.15 -0.36 -1.50
CA ALA A 153 8.10 -1.12 -0.67
C ALA A 153 9.52 -0.53 -0.76
N ARG A 154 10.00 -0.23 -1.98
CA ARG A 154 11.30 0.43 -2.18
C ARG A 154 11.35 1.83 -1.59
N PHE A 155 10.28 2.60 -1.74
CA PHE A 155 10.15 3.92 -1.12
C PHE A 155 10.25 3.82 0.41
N HIS A 156 9.54 2.90 1.05
CA HIS A 156 9.59 2.71 2.50
C HIS A 156 10.96 2.25 2.99
N ALA A 157 11.60 1.31 2.28
CA ALA A 157 12.95 0.86 2.59
C ALA A 157 13.99 2.01 2.54
N GLY A 158 13.87 2.91 1.57
CA GLY A 158 14.71 4.10 1.43
C GLY A 158 14.28 5.31 2.29
N SER A 159 13.14 5.24 2.97
CA SER A 159 12.60 6.38 3.71
C SER A 159 13.30 6.60 5.05
N PRO A 160 13.47 7.88 5.47
CA PRO A 160 14.09 8.21 6.74
C PRO A 160 13.47 7.47 7.93
N THR A 161 14.33 7.10 8.87
CA THR A 161 13.96 6.64 10.20
C THR A 161 14.92 7.27 11.22
N GLY A 162 14.55 7.27 12.50
CA GLY A 162 15.38 7.82 13.57
C GLY A 162 14.59 8.04 14.86
N PRO A 163 15.24 8.42 15.97
CA PRO A 163 14.60 8.47 17.28
C PRO A 163 13.32 9.31 17.35
N ARG A 164 13.24 10.40 16.59
CA ARG A 164 12.03 11.25 16.51
C ARG A 164 10.89 10.60 15.73
N ILE A 165 11.22 9.91 14.63
CA ILE A 165 10.25 9.21 13.77
C ILE A 165 9.75 7.95 14.49
N VAL A 166 10.65 7.15 15.06
CA VAL A 166 10.34 5.88 15.74
C VAL A 166 9.35 6.08 16.90
N ARG A 167 9.42 7.20 17.62
CA ARG A 167 8.45 7.54 18.69
C ARG A 167 6.99 7.63 18.20
N CYS A 168 6.77 7.91 16.91
CA CYS A 168 5.43 7.90 16.32
C CYS A 168 4.85 6.48 16.16
N GLY A 169 5.65 5.43 16.37
CA GLY A 169 5.19 4.05 16.43
C GLY A 169 4.82 3.57 17.85
N GLU A 170 5.01 4.40 18.88
CA GLU A 170 4.66 4.01 20.25
C GLU A 170 3.15 3.78 20.37
N ALA A 171 2.73 2.70 21.05
CA ALA A 171 1.32 2.37 21.22
C ALA A 171 0.51 3.55 21.81
N GLY A 172 1.05 4.25 22.80
CA GLY A 172 0.39 5.43 23.36
C GLY A 172 0.32 6.64 22.42
N PHE A 173 1.19 6.73 21.41
CA PHE A 173 1.08 7.73 20.35
C PHE A 173 -0.03 7.34 19.35
N VAL A 174 -0.09 6.07 18.96
CA VAL A 174 -1.15 5.53 18.10
C VAL A 174 -2.53 5.66 18.77
N GLU A 175 -2.63 5.33 20.07
CA GLU A 175 -3.85 5.43 20.86
C GLU A 175 -4.41 6.86 20.86
N ARG A 176 -3.56 7.88 21.09
CA ARG A 176 -3.99 9.28 21.03
C ARG A 176 -4.55 9.68 19.67
N HIS A 177 -3.96 9.21 18.58
CA HIS A 177 -4.50 9.49 17.24
C HIS A 177 -5.85 8.81 17.00
N VAL A 178 -6.08 7.62 17.57
CA VAL A 178 -7.41 6.99 17.57
C VAL A 178 -8.39 7.89 18.31
N GLU A 179 -8.08 8.30 19.53
CA GLU A 179 -8.94 9.18 20.36
C GLU A 179 -9.27 10.50 19.64
N GLU A 180 -8.26 11.19 19.11
CA GLU A 180 -8.43 12.44 18.35
C GLU A 180 -9.33 12.25 17.12
N ASN A 181 -9.21 11.12 16.43
CA ASN A 181 -10.04 10.82 15.27
C ASN A 181 -11.51 10.63 15.66
N PHE A 182 -11.78 9.95 16.78
CA PHE A 182 -13.14 9.74 17.27
C PHE A 182 -13.76 10.98 17.90
N VAL A 183 -12.98 11.87 18.52
CA VAL A 183 -13.45 13.20 18.92
C VAL A 183 -13.97 13.95 17.69
N ALA A 184 -13.16 14.05 16.64
CA ALA A 184 -13.55 14.78 15.42
C ALA A 184 -14.71 14.11 14.65
N LEU A 185 -14.79 12.78 14.65
CA LEU A 185 -15.93 12.05 14.06
C LEU A 185 -17.24 12.36 14.78
N ARG A 186 -17.26 12.39 16.11
CA ARG A 186 -18.48 12.74 16.87
C ARG A 186 -18.92 14.18 16.59
N GLU A 187 -17.97 15.11 16.46
CA GLU A 187 -18.26 16.51 16.13
C GLU A 187 -18.86 16.67 14.73
N THR A 188 -18.26 16.03 13.72
CA THR A 188 -18.61 16.23 12.30
C THR A 188 -19.72 15.32 11.79
N ALA A 189 -19.98 14.21 12.48
CA ALA A 189 -20.76 13.12 11.91
C ALA A 189 -21.89 12.60 12.82
N SER A 190 -22.12 13.23 13.98
CA SER A 190 -23.19 12.87 14.92
C SER A 190 -24.59 12.79 14.30
N ALA A 191 -24.86 13.60 13.27
CA ALA A 191 -26.13 13.58 12.54
C ALA A 191 -26.17 12.61 11.35
N LEU A 192 -25.01 12.04 10.95
CA LEU A 192 -24.86 11.26 9.72
C LEU A 192 -24.63 9.76 9.97
N LEU A 193 -24.15 9.40 11.17
CA LEU A 193 -23.67 8.07 11.52
C LEU A 193 -24.33 7.58 12.80
N ALA A 194 -24.58 6.27 12.89
CA ALA A 194 -25.14 5.66 14.10
C ALA A 194 -24.12 5.71 15.26
N PRO A 195 -24.47 6.28 16.43
CA PRO A 195 -23.56 6.39 17.58
C PRO A 195 -23.02 5.04 18.06
N GLU A 196 -23.83 3.99 17.98
CA GLU A 196 -23.50 2.64 18.44
C GLU A 196 -22.38 2.02 17.60
N GLY A 197 -22.43 2.23 16.28
CA GLY A 197 -21.39 1.73 15.36
C GLY A 197 -20.06 2.44 15.57
N LEU A 198 -20.06 3.76 15.84
CA LEU A 198 -18.83 4.49 16.18
C LEU A 198 -18.23 3.98 17.49
N ALA A 199 -19.05 3.80 18.53
CA ALA A 199 -18.59 3.33 19.83
C ALA A 199 -18.01 1.91 19.77
N GLU A 200 -18.61 1.02 18.96
CA GLU A 200 -18.09 -0.33 18.70
C GLU A 200 -16.68 -0.28 18.10
N VAL A 201 -16.48 0.48 17.02
CA VAL A 201 -15.20 0.58 16.33
C VAL A 201 -14.14 1.24 17.22
N GLU A 202 -14.48 2.31 17.94
CA GLU A 202 -13.58 2.98 18.87
C GLU A 202 -13.12 2.04 19.99
N ALA A 203 -14.06 1.35 20.63
CA ALA A 203 -13.75 0.40 21.69
C ALA A 203 -12.82 -0.71 21.19
N TRP A 204 -13.08 -1.22 19.97
CA TRP A 204 -12.21 -2.21 19.36
C TRP A 204 -10.82 -1.67 19.03
N GLN A 205 -10.70 -0.50 18.38
CA GLN A 205 -9.41 0.10 18.02
C GLN A 205 -8.55 0.40 19.27
N LEU A 206 -9.13 1.00 20.32
CA LEU A 206 -8.43 1.26 21.57
C LEU A 206 -8.02 -0.03 22.28
N ALA A 207 -8.92 -1.03 22.33
CA ALA A 207 -8.60 -2.33 22.92
C ALA A 207 -7.50 -3.05 22.15
N PHE A 208 -7.49 -2.95 20.81
CA PHE A 208 -6.46 -3.53 19.96
C PHE A 208 -5.09 -2.90 20.26
N VAL A 209 -4.99 -1.57 20.27
CA VAL A 209 -3.71 -0.88 20.56
C VAL A 209 -3.15 -1.28 21.92
N ARG A 210 -4.01 -1.35 22.95
CA ARG A 210 -3.62 -1.74 24.31
C ARG A 210 -3.15 -3.20 24.38
N LYS A 211 -3.93 -4.14 23.81
CA LYS A 211 -3.60 -5.58 23.80
C LYS A 211 -2.39 -5.91 22.95
N SER A 212 -2.19 -5.20 21.84
CA SER A 212 -1.14 -5.44 20.87
C SER A 212 0.08 -4.53 21.07
N SER A 213 0.22 -3.85 22.21
CA SER A 213 1.33 -2.93 22.51
C SER A 213 2.73 -3.54 22.30
N GLY A 214 2.88 -4.84 22.59
CA GLY A 214 4.09 -5.60 22.28
C GLY A 214 4.41 -5.66 20.78
N VAL A 215 3.39 -5.83 19.94
CA VAL A 215 3.53 -5.86 18.47
C VAL A 215 4.05 -4.52 17.95
N PHE A 216 3.47 -3.39 18.40
CA PHE A 216 3.96 -2.06 18.02
C PHE A 216 5.44 -1.87 18.42
N THR A 217 5.81 -2.33 19.61
CA THR A 217 7.20 -2.28 20.09
C THR A 217 8.13 -3.14 19.23
N GLU A 218 7.70 -4.33 18.82
CA GLU A 218 8.46 -5.20 17.90
C GLU A 218 8.64 -4.54 16.54
N ARG A 219 7.59 -3.95 15.98
CA ARG A 219 7.64 -3.24 14.69
C ARG A 219 8.56 -2.01 14.74
N MET A 220 8.55 -1.27 15.85
CA MET A 220 9.52 -0.20 16.10
C MET A 220 10.97 -0.70 16.06
N LYS A 221 11.26 -1.81 16.74
CA LYS A 221 12.60 -2.42 16.76
C LYS A 221 13.01 -3.00 15.41
N ALA A 222 12.04 -3.50 14.63
CA ALA A 222 12.26 -3.99 13.27
C ALA A 222 12.46 -2.86 12.24
N GLY A 223 12.37 -1.59 12.64
CA GLY A 223 12.57 -0.46 11.74
C GLY A 223 11.39 -0.20 10.80
N ALA A 224 10.18 -0.63 11.18
CA ALA A 224 8.96 -0.40 10.41
C ALA A 224 8.44 1.05 10.48
N ILE A 225 8.94 1.87 11.42
CA ILE A 225 8.50 3.25 11.57
C ILE A 225 9.34 4.16 10.67
N ARG A 226 8.68 4.76 9.68
CA ARG A 226 9.30 5.50 8.58
C ARG A 226 8.61 6.83 8.36
N ASP A 227 9.32 7.74 7.70
CA ASP A 227 8.75 8.94 7.12
C ASP A 227 8.03 8.58 5.80
N GLY A 228 6.78 8.11 5.89
CA GLY A 228 6.00 7.57 4.77
C GLY A 228 5.35 8.62 3.87
N HIS A 229 4.15 8.33 3.39
CA HIS A 229 3.24 9.21 2.66
C HIS A 229 2.20 9.85 3.58
N GLY A 230 1.65 9.08 4.53
CA GLY A 230 0.64 9.52 5.50
C GLY A 230 -0.79 9.60 4.97
N ASP A 231 -0.96 9.52 3.64
CA ASP A 231 -2.23 9.73 2.93
C ASP A 231 -2.31 8.97 1.60
N LEU A 232 -1.74 7.76 1.57
CA LEU A 232 -1.57 6.97 0.34
C LEU A 232 -2.92 6.41 -0.14
N ARG A 233 -3.45 6.96 -1.24
CA ARG A 233 -4.74 6.59 -1.84
C ARG A 233 -4.68 6.59 -3.36
N LEU A 234 -5.66 5.97 -4.01
CA LEU A 234 -5.70 5.83 -5.46
C LEU A 234 -5.83 7.18 -6.19
N GLU A 235 -6.56 8.13 -5.61
CA GLU A 235 -6.68 9.52 -6.11
C GLU A 235 -5.31 10.24 -6.18
N HIS A 236 -4.29 9.74 -5.49
CA HIS A 236 -2.96 10.33 -5.45
C HIS A 236 -1.94 9.60 -6.32
N VAL A 237 -2.33 8.49 -6.96
CA VAL A 237 -1.44 7.66 -7.78
C VAL A 237 -1.74 7.88 -9.26
N PHE A 238 -0.75 8.31 -10.03
CA PHE A 238 -0.85 8.44 -11.47
C PHE A 238 0.06 7.43 -12.18
N VAL A 239 -0.51 6.62 -13.07
CA VAL A 239 0.22 5.60 -13.83
C VAL A 239 0.89 6.23 -15.06
N ARG A 240 2.19 5.98 -15.24
CA ARG A 240 2.98 6.60 -16.31
C ARG A 240 4.00 5.64 -16.91
N GLY A 241 3.64 5.00 -18.03
CA GLY A 241 4.59 4.22 -18.85
C GLY A 241 5.34 3.12 -18.07
N GLY A 242 4.62 2.37 -17.24
CA GLY A 242 5.19 1.31 -16.38
C GLY A 242 5.78 1.80 -15.05
N ASP A 243 5.64 3.10 -14.73
CA ASP A 243 6.05 3.72 -13.48
C ASP A 243 4.90 4.56 -12.89
N PHE A 244 5.13 5.24 -11.76
CA PHE A 244 4.12 6.02 -11.06
C PHE A 244 4.63 7.42 -10.70
N ASP A 245 3.72 8.36 -10.60
CA ASP A 245 3.90 9.60 -9.85
C ASP A 245 2.87 9.59 -8.72
N VAL A 246 3.33 9.50 -7.47
CA VAL A 246 2.46 9.51 -6.28
C VAL A 246 2.60 10.85 -5.57
N ILE A 247 1.50 11.58 -5.45
CA ILE A 247 1.47 13.00 -5.06
C ILE A 247 0.71 13.21 -3.75
N ASP A 248 0.75 14.44 -3.23
CA ASP A 248 -0.04 14.87 -2.07
C ASP A 248 0.21 14.07 -0.76
N ALA A 249 1.47 13.67 -0.54
CA ALA A 249 1.96 13.23 0.77
C ALA A 249 1.92 14.39 1.77
N ILE A 250 1.46 14.11 3.00
CA ILE A 250 1.18 15.12 4.02
C ILE A 250 2.44 15.91 4.35
N GLU A 251 2.42 17.21 4.08
CA GLU A 251 3.56 18.11 4.19
C GLU A 251 3.48 19.09 5.36
N PHE A 252 2.29 19.27 5.95
CA PHE A 252 2.03 20.31 6.94
C PHE A 252 2.33 19.88 8.37
N ASP A 253 2.22 18.58 8.69
CA ASP A 253 2.65 18.02 9.96
C ASP A 253 3.26 16.64 9.73
N ASP A 254 4.54 16.53 10.05
CA ASP A 254 5.31 15.30 9.88
C ASP A 254 4.72 14.13 10.70
N ARG A 255 4.01 14.38 11.80
CA ARG A 255 3.41 13.34 12.66
C ARG A 255 2.33 12.51 11.99
N TYR A 256 1.71 13.02 10.93
CA TYR A 256 0.73 12.24 10.15
C TYR A 256 1.39 11.40 9.06
N ARG A 257 2.66 11.67 8.76
CA ARG A 257 3.49 10.96 7.77
C ARG A 257 4.48 9.99 8.42
N TRP A 258 4.92 10.30 9.63
CA TRP A 258 5.77 9.46 10.46
C TRP A 258 4.94 8.41 11.16
N GLY A 259 5.19 7.15 10.84
CA GLY A 259 4.41 6.06 11.41
C GLY A 259 4.87 4.72 10.89
N ASP A 260 4.15 3.69 11.31
CA ASP A 260 4.34 2.35 10.77
C ASP A 260 4.02 2.34 9.27
N VAL A 261 4.91 1.76 8.47
CA VAL A 261 4.69 1.58 7.02
C VAL A 261 3.40 0.82 6.71
N SER A 262 2.94 -0.05 7.63
CA SER A 262 1.65 -0.71 7.51
C SER A 262 0.48 0.27 7.45
N ALA A 263 0.61 1.47 8.02
CA ALA A 263 -0.44 2.50 7.98
C ALA A 263 -0.62 3.13 6.60
N ASP A 264 0.42 3.17 5.77
CA ASP A 264 0.33 3.59 4.37
C ASP A 264 -0.20 2.45 3.49
N VAL A 265 0.31 1.23 3.70
CA VAL A 265 -0.15 0.02 3.00
C VAL A 265 -1.64 -0.20 3.22
N ALA A 266 -2.09 -0.16 4.48
CA ALA A 266 -3.48 -0.27 4.85
C ALA A 266 -4.35 0.82 4.22
N PHE A 267 -3.82 2.03 4.04
CA PHE A 267 -4.63 3.12 3.47
C PHE A 267 -4.96 2.82 2.01
N LEU A 268 -3.98 2.41 1.21
CA LEU A 268 -4.24 2.06 -0.19
C LEU A 268 -5.10 0.79 -0.32
N ALA A 269 -4.82 -0.25 0.49
CA ALA A 269 -5.59 -1.49 0.50
C ALA A 269 -7.06 -1.23 0.86
N MET A 270 -7.31 -0.45 1.93
CA MET A 270 -8.65 -0.02 2.31
C MET A 270 -9.33 0.78 1.18
N ASP A 271 -8.59 1.65 0.48
CA ASP A 271 -9.14 2.45 -0.62
C ASP A 271 -9.53 1.59 -1.84
N LEU A 272 -8.77 0.54 -2.15
CA LEU A 272 -9.13 -0.48 -3.15
C LEU A 272 -10.39 -1.26 -2.75
N ALA A 273 -10.47 -1.70 -1.49
CA ALA A 273 -11.64 -2.40 -0.95
C ALA A 273 -12.89 -1.50 -0.96
N ARG A 274 -12.74 -0.20 -0.62
CA ARG A 274 -13.79 0.81 -0.67
C ARG A 274 -14.38 0.99 -2.07
N LEU A 275 -13.55 0.84 -3.10
CA LEU A 275 -13.96 0.87 -4.50
C LEU A 275 -14.36 -0.51 -5.06
N GLY A 276 -14.56 -1.51 -4.19
CA GLY A 276 -15.11 -2.82 -4.54
C GLY A 276 -14.10 -3.84 -5.07
N ARG A 277 -12.79 -3.55 -4.98
CA ARG A 277 -11.72 -4.41 -5.50
C ARG A 277 -10.85 -4.99 -4.38
N VAL A 278 -11.48 -5.79 -3.52
CA VAL A 278 -10.82 -6.53 -2.42
C VAL A 278 -9.75 -7.49 -2.95
N ASP A 279 -9.97 -8.07 -4.13
CA ASP A 279 -8.99 -8.92 -4.82
C ASP A 279 -7.67 -8.16 -5.09
N LEU A 280 -7.76 -6.89 -5.54
CA LEU A 280 -6.59 -6.05 -5.75
C LEU A 280 -6.00 -5.52 -4.45
N ALA A 281 -6.83 -5.27 -3.43
CA ALA A 281 -6.35 -4.87 -2.10
C ALA A 281 -5.44 -5.94 -1.51
N GLU A 282 -5.91 -7.19 -1.46
CA GLU A 282 -5.14 -8.32 -0.92
C GLU A 282 -3.90 -8.61 -1.78
N ARG A 283 -4.01 -8.51 -3.11
CA ARG A 283 -2.85 -8.62 -4.02
C ARG A 283 -1.79 -7.55 -3.78
N PHE A 284 -2.21 -6.30 -3.53
CA PHE A 284 -1.31 -5.20 -3.18
C PHE A 284 -0.55 -5.49 -1.88
N VAL A 285 -1.26 -5.89 -0.83
CA VAL A 285 -0.67 -6.20 0.47
C VAL A 285 0.27 -7.40 0.38
N ALA A 286 -0.13 -8.47 -0.30
CA ALA A 286 0.69 -9.66 -0.51
C ALA A 286 2.00 -9.32 -1.23
N THR A 287 1.91 -8.59 -2.35
CA THR A 287 3.10 -8.17 -3.11
C THR A 287 4.00 -7.25 -2.28
N TYR A 288 3.43 -6.33 -1.51
CA TYR A 288 4.20 -5.46 -0.63
C TYR A 288 4.93 -6.26 0.45
N ALA A 289 4.25 -7.19 1.13
CA ALA A 289 4.83 -8.03 2.18
C ALA A 289 6.00 -8.89 1.64
N GLU A 290 5.82 -9.46 0.43
CA GLU A 290 6.86 -10.24 -0.25
C GLU A 290 8.08 -9.39 -0.63
N GLU A 291 7.87 -8.19 -1.16
CA GLU A 291 8.94 -7.28 -1.58
C GLU A 291 9.69 -6.69 -0.37
N ALA A 292 8.95 -6.24 0.66
CA ALA A 292 9.52 -5.66 1.87
C ALA A 292 10.11 -6.73 2.81
N GLY A 293 9.71 -7.99 2.68
CA GLY A 293 10.00 -9.04 3.65
C GLY A 293 9.30 -8.83 5.01
N ASP A 294 8.28 -7.98 5.05
CA ASP A 294 7.54 -7.60 6.26
C ASP A 294 6.19 -8.31 6.33
N TYR A 295 6.19 -9.60 6.67
CA TYR A 295 4.94 -10.34 6.92
C TYR A 295 4.32 -9.99 8.28
N ASP A 296 5.08 -9.34 9.17
CA ASP A 296 4.57 -8.90 10.46
C ASP A 296 3.57 -7.74 10.32
N LEU A 297 3.48 -7.09 9.15
CA LEU A 297 2.47 -6.05 8.91
C LEU A 297 1.05 -6.59 9.07
N TYR A 298 0.81 -7.87 8.74
CA TYR A 298 -0.50 -8.51 8.88
C TYR A 298 -0.99 -8.52 10.33
N ARG A 299 -0.09 -8.45 11.31
CA ARG A 299 -0.45 -8.41 12.74
C ARG A 299 -1.09 -7.08 13.15
N VAL A 300 -0.98 -6.03 12.35
CA VAL A 300 -1.54 -4.67 12.61
C VAL A 300 -2.34 -4.11 11.42
N LEU A 301 -2.38 -4.82 10.29
CA LEU A 301 -2.98 -4.37 9.04
C LEU A 301 -4.45 -4.00 9.21
N ASP A 302 -5.26 -4.92 9.74
CA ASP A 302 -6.71 -4.73 9.89
C ASP A 302 -7.04 -3.55 10.83
N PHE A 303 -6.20 -3.35 11.86
CA PHE A 303 -6.30 -2.17 12.72
C PHE A 303 -6.06 -0.88 11.93
N TYR A 304 -5.00 -0.84 11.12
CA TYR A 304 -4.71 0.33 10.31
C TYR A 304 -5.75 0.55 9.20
N GLU A 305 -6.30 -0.50 8.60
CA GLU A 305 -7.39 -0.38 7.63
C GLU A 305 -8.62 0.25 8.28
N SER A 306 -9.01 -0.24 9.46
CA SER A 306 -10.10 0.33 10.24
C SER A 306 -9.85 1.79 10.61
N TYR A 307 -8.65 2.10 11.11
CA TYR A 307 -8.25 3.46 11.48
C TYR A 307 -8.32 4.41 10.27
N ARG A 308 -7.77 4.01 9.12
CA ARG A 308 -7.78 4.81 7.89
C ARG A 308 -9.19 4.97 7.32
N ALA A 309 -10.02 3.94 7.42
CA ALA A 309 -11.43 4.02 7.05
C ALA A 309 -12.16 5.06 7.92
N CYS A 310 -11.92 5.10 9.23
CA CYS A 310 -12.44 6.15 10.11
C CYS A 310 -11.92 7.55 9.72
N VAL A 311 -10.64 7.69 9.33
CA VAL A 311 -10.10 8.96 8.81
C VAL A 311 -10.86 9.41 7.57
N ARG A 312 -11.14 8.51 6.62
CA ARG A 312 -11.95 8.84 5.43
C ARG A 312 -13.39 9.18 5.77
N ALA A 313 -14.01 8.42 6.67
CA ALA A 313 -15.36 8.70 7.14
C ALA A 313 -15.47 10.13 7.68
N LYS A 314 -14.48 10.59 8.46
CA LYS A 314 -14.40 11.95 8.99
C LYS A 314 -14.35 13.01 7.89
N ILE A 315 -13.49 12.81 6.88
CA ILE A 315 -13.36 13.78 5.77
C ILE A 315 -14.66 13.86 4.96
N HIS A 316 -15.29 12.72 4.68
CA HIS A 316 -16.56 12.69 3.97
C HIS A 316 -17.72 13.27 4.79
N ALA A 317 -17.75 13.04 6.11
CA ALA A 317 -18.74 13.64 7.01
C ALA A 317 -18.61 15.17 7.09
N ALA A 318 -17.38 15.69 7.13
CA ALA A 318 -17.13 17.13 7.07
C ALA A 318 -17.64 17.75 5.75
N ALA A 319 -17.45 17.07 4.63
CA ALA A 319 -18.02 17.51 3.34
C ALA A 319 -19.56 17.46 3.35
N ALA A 320 -20.16 16.40 3.88
CA ALA A 320 -21.62 16.25 3.94
C ALA A 320 -22.34 17.30 4.82
N THR A 321 -21.63 17.89 5.77
CA THR A 321 -22.15 18.95 6.66
C THR A 321 -21.79 20.36 6.19
N SER A 322 -21.03 20.51 5.10
CA SER A 322 -20.66 21.82 4.55
C SER A 322 -21.86 22.52 3.91
N ALA A 323 -22.17 23.73 4.37
CA ALA A 323 -23.24 24.57 3.82
C ALA A 323 -22.89 25.17 2.44
N GLU A 324 -21.62 25.09 2.02
CA GLU A 324 -21.15 25.60 0.71
C GLU A 324 -21.39 24.61 -0.43
N LEU A 325 -21.73 23.35 -0.13
CA LEU A 325 -21.93 22.30 -1.11
C LEU A 325 -23.42 22.08 -1.40
N THR A 326 -23.72 21.76 -2.67
CA THR A 326 -25.09 21.41 -3.10
C THR A 326 -25.59 20.13 -2.44
N ASP A 327 -26.91 19.96 -2.28
CA ASP A 327 -27.51 18.79 -1.65
C ASP A 327 -27.07 17.44 -2.28
N PRO A 328 -27.02 17.27 -3.62
CA PRO A 328 -26.54 16.01 -4.21
C PRO A 328 -25.10 15.66 -3.82
N VAL A 329 -24.22 16.67 -3.73
CA VAL A 329 -22.82 16.47 -3.31
C VAL A 329 -22.76 16.09 -1.83
N ARG A 330 -23.58 16.73 -0.99
CA ARG A 330 -23.67 16.43 0.44
C ARG A 330 -24.20 15.02 0.70
N GLU A 331 -25.22 14.60 -0.04
CA GLU A 331 -25.79 13.24 0.05
C GLU A 331 -24.78 12.17 -0.39
N ALA A 332 -24.06 12.40 -1.50
CA ALA A 332 -23.00 11.51 -1.95
C ALA A 332 -21.87 11.40 -0.91
N ALA A 333 -21.46 12.52 -0.32
CA ALA A 333 -20.47 12.53 0.76
C ALA A 333 -20.97 11.78 2.00
N ALA A 334 -22.23 11.92 2.38
CA ALA A 334 -22.82 11.18 3.50
C ALA A 334 -22.85 9.66 3.23
N ALA A 335 -23.17 9.26 2.00
CA ALA A 335 -23.12 7.86 1.59
C ALA A 335 -21.69 7.28 1.62
N GLU A 336 -20.69 8.07 1.24
CA GLU A 336 -19.28 7.69 1.32
C GLU A 336 -18.79 7.58 2.77
N ALA A 337 -19.21 8.51 3.65
CA ALA A 337 -18.89 8.44 5.07
C ALA A 337 -19.42 7.16 5.71
N ARG A 338 -20.67 6.78 5.40
CA ARG A 338 -21.26 5.50 5.85
C ARG A 338 -20.51 4.29 5.32
N ARG A 339 -20.15 4.28 4.03
CA ARG A 339 -19.35 3.19 3.43
C ARG A 339 -18.02 3.01 4.14
N CYS A 340 -17.31 4.10 4.43
CA CYS A 340 -16.05 4.06 5.16
C CYS A 340 -16.19 3.45 6.57
N LEU A 341 -17.27 3.74 7.30
CA LEU A 341 -17.48 3.08 8.60
C LEU A 341 -17.83 1.62 8.51
N VAL A 342 -18.62 1.22 7.50
CA VAL A 342 -18.90 -0.19 7.26
C VAL A 342 -17.59 -0.94 7.02
N LEU A 343 -16.65 -0.35 6.28
CA LEU A 343 -15.30 -0.90 6.12
C LEU A 343 -14.53 -0.92 7.44
N ALA A 344 -14.61 0.13 8.25
CA ALA A 344 -13.97 0.17 9.57
C ALA A 344 -14.48 -0.93 10.50
N GLN A 345 -15.77 -1.22 10.44
CA GLN A 345 -16.42 -2.35 11.11
C GLN A 345 -16.12 -3.68 10.45
N ALA A 346 -15.89 -3.75 9.14
CA ALA A 346 -15.58 -5.00 8.46
C ALA A 346 -14.16 -5.48 8.81
N ALA A 347 -13.21 -4.56 8.99
CA ALA A 347 -11.80 -4.89 9.23
C ALA A 347 -11.57 -5.81 10.44
N HIS A 348 -12.35 -5.70 11.51
CA HIS A 348 -12.24 -6.60 12.65
C HIS A 348 -13.07 -7.89 12.56
N ARG A 349 -13.91 -8.03 11.53
CA ARG A 349 -14.78 -9.20 11.35
C ARG A 349 -14.08 -10.25 10.52
N ARG A 350 -14.20 -11.51 10.93
CA ARG A 350 -13.60 -12.64 10.21
C ARG A 350 -14.25 -12.80 8.83
N THR A 351 -13.44 -13.15 7.84
CA THR A 351 -13.89 -13.60 6.53
C THR A 351 -14.86 -14.77 6.69
N ALA A 352 -15.87 -14.86 5.82
CA ALA A 352 -16.82 -15.97 5.82
C ALA A 352 -16.20 -17.32 5.40
N LEU A 353 -14.97 -17.30 4.90
CA LEU A 353 -14.18 -18.46 4.53
C LEU A 353 -13.02 -18.61 5.53
N ASP A 354 -12.85 -19.80 6.09
CA ASP A 354 -11.70 -20.10 6.92
C ASP A 354 -10.41 -20.05 6.06
N PRO A 355 -9.33 -19.44 6.56
CA PRO A 355 -8.07 -19.43 5.83
C PRO A 355 -7.50 -20.85 5.68
N VAL A 356 -6.57 -21.03 4.76
CA VAL A 356 -5.92 -22.31 4.47
C VAL A 356 -4.40 -22.15 4.47
N VAL A 357 -3.69 -23.19 4.92
CA VAL A 357 -2.24 -23.31 4.72
C VAL A 357 -1.99 -24.19 3.50
N VAL A 358 -1.40 -23.62 2.47
CA VAL A 358 -1.01 -24.34 1.26
C VAL A 358 0.50 -24.42 1.18
N VAL A 359 1.05 -25.62 1.23
CA VAL A 359 2.45 -25.89 0.94
C VAL A 359 2.58 -26.27 -0.53
N VAL A 360 3.41 -25.56 -1.29
CA VAL A 360 3.81 -25.99 -2.64
C VAL A 360 5.21 -26.56 -2.55
N ALA A 361 5.28 -27.90 -2.67
CA ALA A 361 6.48 -28.70 -2.52
C ALA A 361 6.93 -29.24 -3.89
N GLY A 362 8.21 -29.63 -3.99
CA GLY A 362 8.72 -30.30 -5.18
C GLY A 362 10.22 -30.20 -5.35
N GLY A 363 10.76 -31.02 -6.25
CA GLY A 363 12.17 -30.99 -6.62
C GLY A 363 12.58 -29.69 -7.32
N ILE A 364 13.88 -29.52 -7.54
CA ILE A 364 14.42 -28.40 -8.30
C ILE A 364 13.81 -28.38 -9.71
N ALA A 365 13.44 -27.18 -10.18
CA ALA A 365 12.82 -26.95 -11.49
C ALA A 365 11.50 -27.71 -11.77
N SER A 366 10.83 -28.17 -10.71
CA SER A 366 9.50 -28.78 -10.78
C SER A 366 8.36 -27.79 -11.07
N GLY A 367 8.62 -26.49 -11.25
CA GLY A 367 7.54 -25.50 -11.50
C GLY A 367 6.77 -25.06 -10.24
N LYS A 368 7.20 -25.49 -9.04
CA LYS A 368 6.63 -25.10 -7.73
C LYS A 368 6.36 -23.60 -7.59
N THR A 369 7.34 -22.76 -7.92
CA THR A 369 7.24 -21.29 -7.75
C THR A 369 6.25 -20.67 -8.72
N THR A 370 6.18 -21.20 -9.94
CA THR A 370 5.19 -20.75 -10.93
C THR A 370 3.77 -21.16 -10.53
N LEU A 371 3.60 -22.38 -10.00
CA LEU A 371 2.31 -22.84 -9.48
C LEU A 371 1.89 -22.05 -8.23
N ALA A 372 2.82 -21.81 -7.31
CA ALA A 372 2.59 -21.00 -6.10
C ALA A 372 2.13 -19.58 -6.46
N ALA A 373 2.78 -18.92 -7.41
CA ALA A 373 2.37 -17.60 -7.88
C ALA A 373 0.96 -17.59 -8.51
N ARG A 374 0.61 -18.62 -9.31
CA ARG A 374 -0.74 -18.75 -9.88
C ARG A 374 -1.79 -19.04 -8.80
N LEU A 375 -1.47 -19.85 -7.79
CA LEU A 375 -2.36 -20.09 -6.64
C LEU A 375 -2.55 -18.82 -5.81
N ALA A 376 -1.48 -18.07 -5.56
CA ALA A 376 -1.50 -16.80 -4.84
C ALA A 376 -2.46 -15.80 -5.49
N GLU A 377 -2.45 -15.70 -6.82
CA GLU A 377 -3.38 -14.86 -7.57
C GLU A 377 -4.84 -15.27 -7.39
N HIS A 378 -5.13 -16.57 -7.26
CA HIS A 378 -6.51 -17.06 -7.12
C HIS A 378 -7.03 -17.00 -5.69
N LEU A 379 -6.14 -17.19 -4.72
CA LEU A 379 -6.46 -17.18 -3.29
C LEU A 379 -6.28 -15.80 -2.65
N SER A 380 -5.72 -14.84 -3.40
CA SER A 380 -5.21 -13.57 -2.88
C SER A 380 -4.34 -13.75 -1.64
N ALA A 381 -3.48 -14.77 -1.67
CA ALA A 381 -2.67 -15.21 -0.55
C ALA A 381 -1.21 -14.78 -0.73
N PRO A 382 -0.52 -14.24 0.29
CA PRO A 382 0.92 -14.02 0.21
C PRO A 382 1.69 -15.34 0.12
N VAL A 383 2.79 -15.32 -0.64
CA VAL A 383 3.71 -16.45 -0.78
C VAL A 383 4.95 -16.24 0.09
N VAL A 384 5.11 -17.05 1.12
CA VAL A 384 6.37 -17.13 1.88
C VAL A 384 7.29 -18.12 1.16
N GLU A 385 8.24 -17.60 0.39
CA GLU A 385 9.20 -18.39 -0.39
C GLU A 385 10.49 -18.69 0.39
N ALA A 386 10.96 -19.94 0.36
CA ALA A 386 12.17 -20.39 1.05
C ALA A 386 13.45 -19.69 0.55
N ASP A 387 13.64 -19.56 -0.76
CA ASP A 387 14.86 -18.97 -1.33
C ASP A 387 14.91 -17.46 -1.06
N ARG A 388 13.77 -16.76 -1.17
CA ARG A 388 13.66 -15.35 -0.76
C ARG A 388 13.92 -15.17 0.73
N THR A 389 13.35 -16.02 1.58
CA THR A 389 13.58 -15.99 3.02
C THR A 389 15.06 -16.21 3.35
N ARG A 390 15.71 -17.16 2.67
CA ARG A 390 17.16 -17.42 2.80
C ARG A 390 17.99 -16.18 2.47
N LYS A 391 17.73 -15.51 1.34
CA LYS A 391 18.46 -14.29 0.95
C LYS A 391 18.28 -13.14 1.95
N GLN A 392 17.04 -12.91 2.39
CA GLN A 392 16.72 -11.87 3.38
C GLN A 392 17.43 -12.13 4.72
N MET A 393 17.46 -13.37 5.20
CA MET A 393 18.18 -13.73 6.45
C MET A 393 19.70 -13.54 6.35
N LEU A 394 20.26 -13.57 5.13
CA LEU A 394 21.68 -13.33 4.86
C LEU A 394 21.99 -11.86 4.56
N GLY A 395 20.98 -10.99 4.52
CA GLY A 395 21.15 -9.57 4.14
C GLY A 395 21.49 -9.37 2.66
N ILE A 396 21.24 -10.37 1.81
CA ILE A 396 21.47 -10.33 0.37
C ILE A 396 20.17 -9.88 -0.30
N ALA A 397 20.25 -8.95 -1.26
CA ALA A 397 19.06 -8.54 -2.01
C ALA A 397 18.44 -9.74 -2.73
N ALA A 398 17.11 -9.80 -2.86
CA ALA A 398 16.41 -10.96 -3.43
C ALA A 398 16.87 -11.30 -4.88
N THR A 399 17.33 -10.29 -5.62
CA THR A 399 17.85 -10.38 -6.99
C THR A 399 19.36 -10.58 -7.09
N GLU A 400 20.10 -10.52 -5.98
CA GLU A 400 21.55 -10.70 -5.97
C GLU A 400 21.88 -12.19 -5.81
N HIS A 401 22.88 -12.65 -6.59
CA HIS A 401 23.42 -14.00 -6.45
C HIS A 401 24.47 -14.00 -5.34
N ALA A 402 24.32 -14.88 -4.37
CA ALA A 402 25.34 -15.04 -3.35
C ALA A 402 26.64 -15.56 -3.97
N THR A 403 27.79 -15.07 -3.48
CA THR A 403 29.10 -15.62 -3.88
C THR A 403 29.19 -17.10 -3.50
N ALA A 404 29.79 -17.92 -4.36
CA ALA A 404 29.74 -19.38 -4.30
C ALA A 404 30.05 -20.00 -2.92
N GLY A 405 30.93 -19.37 -2.12
CA GLY A 405 31.26 -19.82 -0.76
C GLY A 405 30.20 -19.48 0.31
N ALA A 406 29.57 -18.31 0.24
CA ALA A 406 28.47 -17.95 1.14
C ALA A 406 27.20 -18.77 0.84
N TRP A 407 27.04 -19.17 -0.42
CA TRP A 407 25.87 -19.90 -0.90
C TRP A 407 25.89 -21.40 -0.59
N GLN A 408 27.07 -22.03 -0.57
CA GLN A 408 27.23 -23.41 -0.09
C GLN A 408 26.89 -23.54 1.41
N GLY A 409 27.21 -22.53 2.24
CA GLY A 409 26.80 -22.48 3.64
C GLY A 409 25.30 -22.18 3.86
N ALA A 410 24.63 -21.55 2.89
CA ALA A 410 23.21 -21.20 2.98
C ALA A 410 22.25 -22.40 2.76
N TYR A 411 22.73 -23.48 2.14
CA TYR A 411 22.04 -24.76 2.04
C TYR A 411 22.54 -25.79 3.04
N ASP A 412 23.41 -25.37 3.98
CA ASP A 412 23.74 -26.20 5.14
C ASP A 412 22.44 -26.66 5.83
N PRO A 413 22.33 -27.94 6.22
CA PRO A 413 21.13 -28.46 6.88
C PRO A 413 20.68 -27.64 8.08
N SER A 414 21.62 -27.14 8.90
CA SER A 414 21.31 -26.33 10.08
C SER A 414 20.76 -24.94 9.72
N PHE A 415 21.20 -24.36 8.60
CA PHE A 415 20.64 -23.10 8.11
C PHE A 415 19.27 -23.30 7.49
N SER A 416 19.08 -24.38 6.75
CA SER A 416 17.77 -24.73 6.15
C SER A 416 16.68 -24.88 7.22
N VAL A 417 16.98 -25.49 8.37
CA VAL A 417 16.06 -25.56 9.52
C VAL A 417 15.63 -24.15 9.98
N LYS A 418 16.58 -23.21 10.08
CA LYS A 418 16.27 -21.81 10.46
C LYS A 418 15.42 -21.10 9.41
N VAL A 419 15.66 -21.35 8.12
CA VAL A 419 14.84 -20.80 7.04
C VAL A 419 13.40 -21.28 7.15
N TYR A 420 13.17 -22.58 7.32
CA TYR A 420 11.81 -23.12 7.48
C TYR A 420 11.12 -22.65 8.76
N ALA A 421 11.87 -22.50 9.86
CA ALA A 421 11.35 -21.88 11.08
C ALA A 421 10.91 -20.43 10.87
N GLU A 422 11.69 -19.63 10.15
CA GLU A 422 11.34 -18.24 9.82
C GLU A 422 10.16 -18.19 8.83
N MET A 423 10.10 -19.09 7.85
CA MET A 423 8.94 -19.20 6.97
C MET A 423 7.66 -19.47 7.77
N ASN A 424 7.72 -20.40 8.73
CA ASN A 424 6.59 -20.74 9.58
C ASN A 424 6.17 -19.56 10.48
N ARG A 425 7.14 -18.82 11.03
CA ARG A 425 6.90 -17.61 11.83
C ARG A 425 6.21 -16.50 11.01
N ARG A 426 6.65 -16.26 9.76
CA ARG A 426 6.01 -15.32 8.82
C ARG A 426 4.60 -15.74 8.49
N ALA A 427 4.41 -17.03 8.22
CA ALA A 427 3.10 -17.58 7.89
C ALA A 427 2.12 -17.54 9.07
N GLN A 428 2.62 -17.68 10.30
CA GLN A 428 1.83 -17.45 11.51
C GLN A 428 1.32 -16.01 11.60
N ALA A 429 2.12 -15.01 11.21
CA ALA A 429 1.67 -13.62 11.20
C ALA A 429 0.53 -13.38 10.18
N VAL A 430 0.60 -14.04 9.01
CA VAL A 430 -0.46 -13.99 7.99
C VAL A 430 -1.73 -14.71 8.46
N LEU A 431 -1.62 -15.97 8.92
CA LEU A 431 -2.78 -16.74 9.39
C LEU A 431 -3.45 -16.08 10.60
N GLY A 432 -2.65 -15.45 11.47
CA GLY A 432 -3.16 -14.69 12.61
C GLY A 432 -4.06 -13.51 12.22
N SER A 433 -3.95 -13.00 10.99
CA SER A 433 -4.85 -11.98 10.44
C SER A 433 -6.07 -12.57 9.70
N GLY A 434 -6.28 -13.89 9.78
CA GLY A 434 -7.39 -14.58 9.14
C GLY A 434 -7.24 -14.76 7.63
N ARG A 435 -6.04 -14.58 7.08
CA ARG A 435 -5.76 -14.71 5.64
C ARG A 435 -5.10 -16.05 5.30
N PRO A 436 -5.38 -16.63 4.12
CA PRO A 436 -4.67 -17.82 3.66
C PRO A 436 -3.19 -17.52 3.43
N VAL A 437 -2.34 -18.55 3.50
CA VAL A 437 -0.91 -18.40 3.25
C VAL A 437 -0.38 -19.54 2.40
N ILE A 438 0.50 -19.20 1.45
CA ILE A 438 1.20 -20.18 0.62
C ILE A 438 2.66 -20.24 1.07
N LEU A 439 3.16 -21.46 1.31
CA LEU A 439 4.57 -21.72 1.56
C LEU A 439 5.20 -22.35 0.31
N ASP A 440 6.10 -21.64 -0.36
CA ASP A 440 6.85 -22.19 -1.50
C ASP A 440 8.24 -22.62 -1.06
N GLY A 441 8.54 -23.90 -1.19
CA GLY A 441 9.83 -24.46 -0.88
C GLY A 441 9.96 -25.87 -1.41
N SER A 442 11.10 -26.51 -1.17
CA SER A 442 11.23 -27.91 -1.55
C SER A 442 10.44 -28.85 -0.66
N PHE A 443 10.41 -28.56 0.65
CA PHE A 443 9.74 -29.38 1.68
C PHE A 443 10.19 -30.85 1.60
N ARG A 444 11.50 -31.02 1.38
CA ARG A 444 12.14 -32.32 1.11
C ARG A 444 12.11 -33.29 2.30
N THR A 445 12.05 -32.79 3.53
CA THR A 445 12.05 -33.62 4.74
C THR A 445 10.68 -33.64 5.42
N ALA A 446 10.38 -34.73 6.11
CA ALA A 446 9.16 -34.89 6.90
C ALA A 446 9.06 -33.83 8.00
N GLU A 447 10.17 -33.41 8.61
CA GLU A 447 10.17 -32.37 9.66
C GLU A 447 9.74 -31.01 9.12
N ALA A 448 10.20 -30.63 7.92
CA ALA A 448 9.79 -29.36 7.30
C ALA A 448 8.29 -29.35 6.97
N ARG A 449 7.75 -30.49 6.53
CA ARG A 449 6.31 -30.66 6.25
C ARG A 449 5.49 -30.68 7.54
N ALA A 450 5.99 -31.35 8.58
CA ALA A 450 5.38 -31.40 9.90
C ALA A 450 5.25 -29.99 10.49
N LEU A 451 6.30 -29.16 10.42
CA LEU A 451 6.27 -27.79 10.92
C LEU A 451 5.14 -26.95 10.28
N ALA A 452 5.00 -27.02 8.96
CA ALA A 452 3.93 -26.32 8.24
C ALA A 452 2.54 -26.88 8.55
N ARG A 453 2.43 -28.19 8.78
CA ARG A 453 1.18 -28.84 9.18
C ARG A 453 0.77 -28.49 10.60
N GLU A 454 1.71 -28.44 11.53
CA GLU A 454 1.49 -28.01 12.91
C GLU A 454 0.96 -26.58 12.98
N LEU A 455 1.43 -25.69 12.09
CA LEU A 455 0.90 -24.34 11.96
C LEU A 455 -0.60 -24.34 11.64
N ALA A 456 -1.02 -25.16 10.67
CA ALA A 456 -2.43 -25.29 10.30
C ALA A 456 -3.28 -25.87 11.45
N ILE A 457 -2.78 -26.91 12.12
CA ILE A 457 -3.43 -27.51 13.29
C ILE A 457 -3.60 -26.50 14.43
N ALA A 458 -2.56 -25.71 14.72
CA ALA A 458 -2.57 -24.71 15.80
C ALA A 458 -3.61 -23.61 15.57
N HIS A 459 -3.93 -23.29 14.32
CA HIS A 459 -4.95 -22.29 13.95
C HIS A 459 -6.32 -22.91 13.66
N GLY A 460 -6.43 -24.25 13.68
CA GLY A 460 -7.68 -24.96 13.37
C GLY A 460 -8.11 -24.82 11.91
N VAL A 461 -7.14 -24.68 10.99
CA VAL A 461 -7.39 -24.41 9.57
C VAL A 461 -7.00 -25.60 8.69
N PRO A 462 -7.56 -25.74 7.47
CA PRO A 462 -7.16 -26.79 6.55
C PRO A 462 -5.68 -26.68 6.15
N PHE A 463 -5.03 -27.85 6.02
CA PHE A 463 -3.69 -28.00 5.47
C PHE A 463 -3.76 -28.71 4.10
N ARG A 464 -3.03 -28.18 3.12
CA ARG A 464 -2.87 -28.80 1.79
C ARG A 464 -1.41 -28.74 1.37
N LEU A 465 -0.80 -29.89 1.08
CA LEU A 465 0.50 -29.99 0.46
C LEU A 465 0.35 -30.40 -1.01
N VAL A 466 0.76 -29.51 -1.90
CA VAL A 466 0.77 -29.70 -3.34
C VAL A 466 2.18 -30.09 -3.77
N GLU A 467 2.38 -31.34 -4.16
CA GLU A 467 3.65 -31.86 -4.65
C GLU A 467 3.73 -31.73 -6.17
N CYS A 468 4.61 -30.85 -6.66
CA CYS A 468 4.91 -30.69 -8.07
C CYS A 468 5.92 -31.75 -8.53
N ARG A 469 5.51 -32.60 -9.48
CA ARG A 469 6.36 -33.63 -10.08
C ARG A 469 6.62 -33.35 -11.55
N VAL A 470 7.87 -33.59 -11.95
CA VAL A 470 8.29 -33.62 -13.36
C VAL A 470 9.29 -34.76 -13.57
N PRO A 471 9.38 -35.32 -14.79
CA PRO A 471 10.47 -36.19 -15.17
C PRO A 471 11.85 -35.53 -14.99
N ALA A 472 12.88 -36.31 -14.66
CA ALA A 472 14.22 -35.80 -14.35
C ALA A 472 14.93 -35.15 -15.54
N ASP A 473 14.66 -35.63 -16.75
CA ASP A 473 15.10 -35.02 -18.02
C ASP A 473 14.47 -33.63 -18.23
N VAL A 474 13.18 -33.48 -17.93
CA VAL A 474 12.48 -32.18 -17.98
C VAL A 474 13.05 -31.21 -16.94
N ALA A 475 13.30 -31.67 -15.71
CA ALA A 475 13.91 -30.85 -14.67
C ALA A 475 15.30 -30.34 -15.09
N ARG A 476 16.16 -31.23 -15.63
CA ARG A 476 17.49 -30.86 -16.13
C ARG A 476 17.42 -29.88 -17.30
N ALA A 477 16.52 -30.11 -18.26
CA ALA A 477 16.32 -29.19 -19.38
C ALA A 477 15.88 -27.79 -18.90
N ARG A 478 14.99 -27.71 -17.91
CA ARG A 478 14.55 -26.44 -17.32
C ARG A 478 15.68 -25.72 -16.58
N VAL A 479 16.53 -26.42 -15.83
CA VAL A 479 17.70 -25.82 -15.18
C VAL A 479 18.67 -25.27 -16.23
N ALA A 480 18.91 -26.01 -17.31
CA ALA A 480 19.80 -25.57 -18.40
C ALA A 480 19.25 -24.37 -19.18
N ALA A 481 17.92 -24.26 -19.32
CA ALA A 481 17.25 -23.17 -20.04
C ALA A 481 16.97 -21.92 -19.19
N ARG A 482 17.20 -21.97 -17.87
CA ARG A 482 16.97 -20.82 -16.98
C ARG A 482 17.99 -19.73 -17.26
N ASP A 483 17.48 -18.55 -17.56
CA ASP A 483 18.31 -17.34 -17.63
C ASP A 483 18.76 -16.94 -16.22
N ALA A 484 20.07 -16.87 -16.01
CA ALA A 484 20.66 -16.54 -14.72
C ALA A 484 20.19 -15.17 -14.21
N ALA A 485 19.88 -14.22 -15.11
CA ALA A 485 19.53 -12.86 -14.74
C ALA A 485 18.12 -12.68 -14.11
N THR A 486 17.23 -13.68 -14.20
CA THR A 486 15.82 -13.54 -13.79
C THR A 486 15.36 -14.57 -12.73
N SER A 487 16.19 -15.57 -12.41
CA SER A 487 15.85 -16.64 -11.46
C SER A 487 16.29 -16.30 -10.03
N THR A 488 15.39 -16.46 -9.05
CA THR A 488 15.72 -16.39 -7.61
C THR A 488 16.45 -17.65 -7.11
N SER A 489 16.48 -18.72 -7.92
CA SER A 489 17.00 -20.05 -7.59
C SER A 489 18.35 -20.29 -8.29
N ASP A 490 19.37 -20.70 -7.53
CA ASP A 490 20.77 -20.88 -8.00
C ASP A 490 21.17 -22.35 -8.21
N ALA A 491 20.21 -23.22 -8.56
CA ALA A 491 20.50 -24.63 -8.76
C ALA A 491 21.28 -24.90 -10.05
N THR A 492 22.31 -25.75 -9.96
CA THR A 492 23.04 -26.31 -11.11
C THR A 492 22.52 -27.71 -11.48
N PRO A 493 22.77 -28.22 -12.71
CA PRO A 493 22.31 -29.56 -13.12
C PRO A 493 22.75 -30.69 -12.18
N ASP A 494 23.98 -30.65 -11.66
CA ASP A 494 24.51 -31.68 -10.74
C ASP A 494 23.81 -31.69 -9.37
N ILE A 495 23.23 -30.56 -8.97
CA ILE A 495 22.46 -30.46 -7.72
C ILE A 495 21.10 -31.16 -7.87
N VAL A 496 20.53 -31.26 -9.09
CA VAL A 496 19.19 -31.84 -9.31
C VAL A 496 19.13 -33.30 -8.86
N ASP A 497 20.13 -34.11 -9.22
CA ASP A 497 20.14 -35.55 -8.91
C ASP A 497 20.39 -35.79 -7.41
N ALA A 498 21.36 -35.07 -6.82
CA ALA A 498 21.62 -35.12 -5.37
C ALA A 498 20.39 -34.66 -4.56
N PHE A 499 19.66 -33.66 -5.06
CA PHE A 499 18.45 -33.15 -4.43
C PHE A 499 17.30 -34.14 -4.49
N ALA A 500 17.08 -34.77 -5.65
CA ALA A 500 16.05 -35.79 -5.83
C ALA A 500 16.29 -37.01 -4.93
N ALA A 501 17.55 -37.44 -4.78
CA ALA A 501 17.92 -38.54 -3.88
C ALA A 501 17.66 -38.22 -2.40
N ALA A 502 17.74 -36.95 -2.01
CA ALA A 502 17.51 -36.48 -0.65
C ALA A 502 16.04 -36.09 -0.36
N PHE A 503 15.11 -36.35 -1.28
CA PHE A 503 13.68 -36.08 -1.09
C PHE A 503 13.01 -37.26 -0.40
N GLU A 504 12.51 -37.05 0.81
CA GLU A 504 11.85 -38.09 1.59
C GLU A 504 10.44 -38.37 1.04
N PRO A 505 10.07 -39.65 0.82
CA PRO A 505 8.71 -40.00 0.42
C PRO A 505 7.66 -39.48 1.40
N ILE A 506 6.65 -38.80 0.88
CA ILE A 506 5.53 -38.28 1.68
C ILE A 506 4.62 -39.45 2.02
N ARG A 507 4.54 -39.79 3.30
CA ARG A 507 3.74 -40.92 3.84
C ARG A 507 2.97 -40.55 5.11
N GLU A 508 3.33 -39.43 5.71
CA GLU A 508 2.82 -38.92 6.97
C GLU A 508 1.52 -38.09 6.84
N LEU A 509 1.10 -37.79 5.61
CA LEU A 509 -0.08 -36.97 5.32
C LEU A 509 -1.31 -37.83 5.01
N SER A 510 -2.48 -37.33 5.41
CA SER A 510 -3.76 -37.98 5.13
C SER A 510 -4.13 -37.84 3.64
N PRO A 511 -4.98 -38.72 3.08
CA PRO A 511 -5.36 -38.68 1.65
C PRO A 511 -5.96 -37.35 1.15
N GLY A 512 -6.54 -36.52 2.03
CA GLY A 512 -7.05 -35.18 1.69
C GLY A 512 -6.06 -34.03 1.93
N GLU A 513 -4.87 -34.31 2.48
CA GLU A 513 -3.83 -33.31 2.75
C GLU A 513 -2.75 -33.28 1.65
N HIS A 514 -2.59 -34.34 0.85
CA HIS A 514 -1.52 -34.47 -0.15
C HIS A 514 -2.07 -34.52 -1.58
N ILE A 515 -1.77 -33.51 -2.37
CA ILE A 515 -2.18 -33.37 -3.77
C ILE A 515 -0.94 -33.47 -4.66
N VAL A 516 -0.86 -34.51 -5.49
CA VAL A 516 0.24 -34.67 -6.45
C VAL A 516 -0.16 -34.13 -7.81
N VAL A 517 0.63 -33.23 -8.38
CA VAL A 517 0.38 -32.65 -9.72
C VAL A 517 1.58 -32.83 -10.65
N ASP A 518 1.30 -33.15 -11.91
CA ASP A 518 2.30 -33.15 -12.98
C ASP A 518 2.39 -31.76 -13.60
N THR A 519 3.56 -31.14 -13.48
CA THR A 519 3.84 -29.79 -13.96
C THR A 519 4.78 -29.80 -15.17
N SER A 520 4.90 -30.92 -15.87
CA SER A 520 5.74 -31.05 -17.07
C SER A 520 5.20 -30.24 -18.26
N GLY A 521 3.86 -30.15 -18.38
CA GLY A 521 3.14 -29.38 -19.41
C GLY A 521 2.60 -28.03 -18.92
N SER A 522 1.47 -27.59 -19.48
CA SER A 522 0.76 -26.39 -19.01
C SER A 522 0.31 -26.54 -17.56
N LEU A 523 0.35 -25.45 -16.79
CA LEU A 523 -0.10 -25.41 -15.40
C LEU A 523 -1.61 -25.29 -15.24
N ASP A 524 -2.39 -25.13 -16.30
CA ASP A 524 -3.84 -24.88 -16.18
C ASP A 524 -4.59 -26.06 -15.56
N ALA A 525 -4.32 -27.29 -16.00
CA ALA A 525 -4.94 -28.50 -15.42
C ALA A 525 -4.47 -28.78 -13.97
N PRO A 526 -3.15 -28.73 -13.66
CA PRO A 526 -2.66 -28.76 -12.28
C PRO A 526 -3.31 -27.72 -11.36
N LEU A 527 -3.40 -26.47 -11.81
CA LEU A 527 -4.00 -25.38 -11.06
C LEU A 527 -5.49 -25.63 -10.80
N ALA A 528 -6.25 -26.00 -11.83
CA ALA A 528 -7.67 -26.31 -11.69
C ALA A 528 -7.92 -27.46 -10.71
N ARG A 529 -7.08 -28.50 -10.73
CA ARG A 529 -7.16 -29.60 -9.77
C ARG A 529 -6.94 -29.14 -8.34
N VAL A 530 -5.90 -28.33 -8.09
CA VAL A 530 -5.61 -27.83 -6.74
C VAL A 530 -6.73 -26.92 -6.24
N LEU A 531 -7.23 -26.02 -7.09
CA LEU A 531 -8.34 -25.12 -6.73
C LEU A 531 -9.66 -25.87 -6.50
N GLY A 532 -9.86 -27.05 -7.08
CA GLY A 532 -11.00 -27.91 -6.79
C GLY A 532 -10.98 -28.53 -5.38
N GLU A 533 -9.82 -28.55 -4.72
CA GLU A 533 -9.59 -29.16 -3.40
C GLU A 533 -9.42 -28.12 -2.28
N ILE A 534 -9.48 -26.84 -2.64
CA ILE A 534 -9.33 -25.69 -1.74
C ILE A 534 -10.61 -24.85 -1.85
N GLU A 535 -11.29 -24.64 -0.73
CA GLU A 535 -12.35 -23.65 -0.67
C GLU A 535 -11.73 -22.26 -0.88
N ALA A 536 -12.08 -21.63 -2.01
CA ALA A 536 -11.60 -20.31 -2.39
C ALA A 536 -12.79 -19.35 -2.54
N TRP A 537 -12.50 -18.05 -2.53
CA TRP A 537 -13.49 -17.01 -2.79
C TRP A 537 -14.24 -17.33 -4.12
N PRO A 538 -15.57 -17.48 -4.13
CA PRO A 538 -16.30 -17.65 -5.38
C PRO A 538 -16.04 -16.46 -6.31
N ARG A 539 -15.54 -16.72 -7.52
CA ARG A 539 -15.42 -15.70 -8.55
C ARG A 539 -16.81 -15.13 -8.83
N GLY A 540 -16.97 -13.81 -8.74
CA GLY A 540 -18.20 -13.12 -9.18
C GLY A 540 -19.22 -12.77 -8.10
N LEU A 541 -18.82 -12.61 -6.83
CA LEU A 541 -19.70 -11.94 -5.84
C LEU A 541 -19.78 -10.41 -6.06
N VAL A 542 -19.08 -9.92 -7.08
CA VAL A 542 -19.27 -8.62 -7.71
C VAL A 542 -19.46 -8.88 -9.21
N ALA A 543 -20.68 -9.26 -9.58
CA ALA A 543 -21.16 -9.24 -10.96
C ALA A 543 -22.41 -8.37 -11.02
#